data_AF-A0A7J2PS68-F1
#
_entry.id   AF-A0A7J2PS68-F1
#
_cell.length_a   1.000
_cell.length_b   1.000
_cell.length_c   1.000
_cell.angle_alpha   90.00
_cell.angle_beta   90.00
_cell.angle_gamma   90.00
#
_symmetry.space_group_name_H-M   'P 1'
#
loop_
_entity.id
_entity.type
_entity.pdbx_description
1 polymer ?
#
loop_
_entity_poly.entity_id
_entity_poly.type
_entity_poly.pdbx_seq_one_letter_code
_entity_poly.pdbx_strand_id
1 'polypeptide(L)'
;MDLRYTTSDLKKAINEHTGDAIGQFYPIATSAKMTQLLAWFDEMPTFSMTSHNDCGFCTIIIINDKNEFEAIENYFDITGIMKWSNKVWDMIQKREIPKPTGLLKGIDLSKFGVLADKIGNFIDDMTSLGYRQIMKAYYFAGVARYIKHPGKILTNKTYRGFTRLIMNPNFNSAANFLHTRNILISSMHFQDAYNFDLDRVCKCLVHYGVIDPDDPTKVKEIPFCSYNTLHRPVIERKLAIIGKTAKKPEVIQAEIEELLEKYQK
;
A
#
# COMPACT_ATOMS: atom_id res chain seq x y z
N MET A 1 -7.18 32.39 17.92
CA MET A 1 -7.92 31.19 17.52
C MET A 1 -6.92 30.34 16.77
N ASP A 2 -6.41 29.29 17.39
CA ASP A 2 -5.49 28.38 16.70
C ASP A 2 -6.29 27.68 15.60
N LEU A 3 -5.96 27.98 14.34
CA LEU A 3 -6.63 27.39 13.20
C LEU A 3 -6.37 25.87 13.20
N ARG A 4 -7.42 25.07 13.04
CA ARG A 4 -7.28 23.62 12.87
C ARG A 4 -6.41 23.36 11.64
N TYR A 5 -5.29 22.68 11.84
CA TYR A 5 -4.41 22.25 10.76
C TYR A 5 -4.99 20.99 10.10
N THR A 6 -5.39 21.10 8.85
CA THR A 6 -6.09 20.03 8.12
C THR A 6 -5.13 19.19 7.26
N THR A 7 -5.63 18.07 6.73
CA THR A 7 -4.88 17.28 5.75
C THR A 7 -4.59 18.06 4.46
N SER A 8 -5.39 19.06 4.12
CA SER A 8 -5.14 19.96 2.99
C SER A 8 -3.96 20.90 3.27
N ASP A 9 -3.90 21.47 4.47
CA ASP A 9 -2.79 22.31 4.91
C ASP A 9 -1.48 21.49 4.94
N LEU A 10 -1.57 20.24 5.42
CA LEU A 10 -0.45 19.29 5.43
C LEU A 10 0.09 19.02 4.02
N LYS A 11 -0.77 18.78 3.03
CA LYS A 11 -0.33 18.56 1.65
C LYS A 11 0.45 19.76 1.11
N LYS A 12 -0.02 20.98 1.42
CA LYS A 12 0.64 22.22 1.00
C LYS A 12 2.02 22.33 1.64
N ALA A 13 2.11 22.16 2.96
CA ALA A 13 3.38 22.26 3.68
C ALA A 13 4.39 21.17 3.27
N ILE A 14 3.93 19.95 3.00
CA ILE A 14 4.78 18.89 2.44
C ILE A 14 5.34 19.35 1.09
N ASN A 15 4.50 19.85 0.19
CA ASN A 15 4.95 20.25 -1.14
C ASN A 15 5.98 21.38 -1.07
N GLU A 16 5.70 22.41 -0.26
CA GLU A 16 6.62 23.52 0.02
C GLU A 16 7.97 23.02 0.54
N HIS A 17 7.97 22.07 1.50
CA HIS A 17 9.20 21.49 2.06
C HIS A 17 9.98 20.62 1.06
N THR A 18 9.29 20.04 0.08
CA THR A 18 9.91 19.25 -0.99
C THR A 18 10.32 20.07 -2.22
N GLY A 19 10.23 21.41 -2.16
CA GLY A 19 10.54 22.28 -3.30
C GLY A 19 9.55 22.11 -4.47
N ASP A 20 8.27 21.93 -4.15
CA ASP A 20 7.17 21.69 -5.08
C ASP A 20 7.32 20.43 -5.96
N ALA A 21 8.08 19.44 -5.48
CA ALA A 21 8.36 18.21 -6.19
C ALA A 21 7.23 17.17 -6.16
N ILE A 22 6.17 17.35 -5.36
CA ILE A 22 5.02 16.45 -5.37
C ILE A 22 4.10 16.77 -6.54
N GLY A 23 3.94 15.80 -7.45
CA GLY A 23 2.98 15.91 -8.54
C GLY A 23 1.53 15.78 -8.06
N GLN A 24 1.20 14.65 -7.43
CA GLN A 24 -0.14 14.40 -6.93
C GLN A 24 -0.13 13.57 -5.64
N PHE A 25 -1.10 13.85 -4.77
CA PHE A 25 -1.47 12.97 -3.67
C PHE A 25 -2.70 12.14 -4.04
N TYR A 26 -2.66 10.85 -3.76
CA TYR A 26 -3.75 9.92 -4.01
C TYR A 26 -4.43 9.53 -2.70
N PRO A 27 -5.77 9.34 -2.66
CA PRO A 27 -6.41 8.65 -1.55
C PRO A 27 -5.74 7.28 -1.33
N ILE A 28 -5.58 6.87 -0.08
CA ILE A 28 -4.93 5.58 0.25
C ILE A 28 -5.68 4.40 -0.42
N ALA A 29 -7.01 4.51 -0.52
CA ALA A 29 -7.87 3.54 -1.20
C ALA A 29 -7.60 3.36 -2.71
N THR A 30 -6.87 4.28 -3.35
CA THR A 30 -6.56 4.21 -4.78
C THR A 30 -5.82 2.92 -5.15
N SER A 31 -5.00 2.37 -4.27
CA SER A 31 -4.23 1.14 -4.51
C SER A 31 -4.93 -0.15 -4.08
N ALA A 32 -6.16 -0.11 -3.55
CA ALA A 32 -6.80 -1.24 -2.87
C ALA A 32 -6.84 -2.55 -3.69
N LYS A 33 -7.35 -2.51 -4.93
CA LYS A 33 -7.35 -3.71 -5.79
C LYS A 33 -5.95 -4.07 -6.29
N MET A 34 -5.06 -3.08 -6.45
CA MET A 34 -3.68 -3.34 -6.84
C MET A 34 -2.94 -4.14 -5.74
N THR A 35 -3.08 -3.80 -4.47
CA THR A 35 -2.44 -4.55 -3.38
C THR A 35 -2.98 -5.97 -3.27
N GLN A 36 -4.29 -6.15 -3.44
CA GLN A 36 -4.91 -7.48 -3.51
C GLN A 36 -4.35 -8.31 -4.69
N LEU A 37 -4.25 -7.68 -5.86
CA LEU A 37 -3.70 -8.30 -7.07
C LEU A 37 -2.24 -8.75 -6.88
N LEU A 38 -1.40 -7.87 -6.31
CA LEU A 38 0.01 -8.18 -6.05
C LEU A 38 0.16 -9.30 -5.01
N ALA A 39 -0.59 -9.26 -3.91
CA ALA A 39 -0.58 -10.33 -2.91
C ALA A 39 -1.02 -11.68 -3.50
N TRP A 40 -2.06 -11.66 -4.35
CA TRP A 40 -2.55 -12.86 -5.02
C TRP A 40 -1.53 -13.49 -5.98
N PHE A 41 -0.74 -12.67 -6.69
CA PHE A 41 0.32 -13.16 -7.58
C PHE A 41 1.46 -13.87 -6.85
N ASP A 42 1.73 -13.48 -5.60
CA ASP A 42 2.83 -14.01 -4.80
C ASP A 42 2.37 -15.02 -3.72
N GLU A 43 1.09 -15.41 -3.75
CA GLU A 43 0.48 -16.33 -2.77
C GLU A 43 0.58 -15.84 -1.32
N MET A 44 0.65 -14.52 -1.15
CA MET A 44 0.71 -13.90 0.15
C MET A 44 -0.71 -13.68 0.70
N PRO A 45 -0.88 -13.62 2.03
CA PRO A 45 -2.14 -13.18 2.63
C PRO A 45 -2.61 -11.87 1.99
N THR A 46 -3.83 -11.86 1.46
CA THR A 46 -4.34 -10.69 0.77
C THR A 46 -4.57 -9.58 1.79
N PHE A 47 -4.03 -8.40 1.51
CA PHE A 47 -4.41 -7.17 2.20
C PHE A 47 -4.89 -6.14 1.18
N SER A 48 -5.78 -5.28 1.64
CA SER A 48 -6.35 -4.21 0.84
C SER A 48 -6.18 -2.90 1.57
N MET A 49 -5.70 -1.89 0.87
CA MET A 49 -5.62 -0.53 1.42
C MET A 49 -7.00 0.16 1.41
N THR A 50 -8.08 -0.57 1.70
CA THR A 50 -9.44 -0.04 1.71
C THR A 50 -9.58 1.03 2.78
N SER A 51 -9.93 2.23 2.36
CA SER A 51 -10.21 3.35 3.24
C SER A 51 -11.34 4.20 2.68
N HIS A 52 -11.97 5.00 3.54
CA HIS A 52 -12.73 6.14 3.04
C HIS A 52 -11.79 7.16 2.38
N ASN A 53 -12.28 7.89 1.39
CA ASN A 53 -11.46 8.85 0.64
C ASN A 53 -10.88 9.97 1.53
N ASP A 54 -11.57 10.29 2.62
CA ASP A 54 -11.14 11.30 3.59
C ASP A 54 -10.24 10.76 4.71
N CYS A 55 -10.01 9.45 4.75
CA CYS A 55 -9.16 8.85 5.78
C CYS A 55 -7.70 9.20 5.62
N GLY A 56 -7.24 9.61 4.44
CA GLY A 56 -5.85 9.95 4.25
C GLY A 56 -5.44 9.99 2.78
N PHE A 57 -4.16 10.25 2.59
CA PHE A 57 -3.54 10.34 1.28
C PHE A 57 -2.12 9.77 1.32
N CYS A 58 -1.63 9.37 0.15
CA CYS A 58 -0.25 8.96 -0.04
C CYS A 58 0.28 9.36 -1.41
N THR A 59 1.60 9.45 -1.51
CA THR A 59 2.35 9.53 -2.75
C THR A 59 3.75 8.97 -2.53
N ILE A 60 4.49 8.73 -3.61
CA ILE A 60 5.90 8.31 -3.53
C ILE A 60 6.73 9.42 -4.17
N ILE A 61 7.71 9.91 -3.43
CA ILE A 61 8.72 10.83 -3.93
C ILE A 61 10.01 10.07 -4.20
N ILE A 62 10.67 10.40 -5.29
CA ILE A 62 11.90 9.75 -5.74
C ILE A 62 13.04 10.71 -5.46
N ILE A 63 14.13 10.22 -4.87
CA ILE A 63 15.37 10.96 -4.75
C ILE A 63 16.29 10.51 -5.89
N ASN A 64 16.48 11.37 -6.87
CA ASN A 64 17.26 11.04 -8.06
C ASN A 64 18.77 10.92 -7.76
N ASP A 65 19.58 10.58 -8.76
CA ASP A 65 21.04 10.44 -8.61
C ASP A 65 21.74 11.75 -8.22
N LYS A 66 21.09 12.91 -8.40
CA LYS A 66 21.58 14.24 -8.00
C LYS A 66 21.10 14.67 -6.61
N ASN A 67 20.40 13.79 -5.88
CA ASN A 67 19.77 14.07 -4.59
C ASN A 67 18.61 15.08 -4.66
N GLU A 68 17.99 15.23 -5.82
CA GLU A 68 16.82 16.09 -6.00
C GLU A 68 15.55 15.25 -5.90
N PHE A 69 14.49 15.87 -5.40
CA PHE A 69 13.17 15.24 -5.32
C PHE A 69 12.46 15.27 -6.67
N GLU A 70 11.86 14.15 -7.05
CA GLU A 70 11.06 14.02 -8.26
C GLU A 70 9.75 13.28 -7.98
N ALA A 71 8.69 13.76 -8.63
CA ALA A 71 7.37 13.15 -8.62
C ALA A 71 7.40 11.76 -9.28
N ILE A 72 6.72 10.76 -8.70
CA ILE A 72 6.58 9.44 -9.33
C ILE A 72 5.85 9.51 -10.68
N GLU A 73 5.02 10.53 -10.87
CA GLU A 73 4.31 10.83 -12.10
C GLU A 73 5.24 11.22 -13.26
N ASN A 74 6.49 11.60 -13.00
CA ASN A 74 7.49 11.80 -14.06
C ASN A 74 7.87 10.47 -14.73
N TYR A 75 7.69 9.36 -14.02
CA TYR A 75 8.09 8.02 -14.43
C TYR A 75 6.92 7.17 -14.89
N PHE A 76 5.72 7.38 -14.32
CA PHE A 76 4.56 6.54 -14.58
C PHE A 76 3.27 7.34 -14.75
N ASP A 77 2.34 6.80 -15.53
CA ASP A 77 0.92 7.14 -15.41
C ASP A 77 0.27 6.30 -14.30
N ILE A 78 0.27 6.85 -13.08
CA ILE A 78 -0.27 6.17 -11.89
C ILE A 78 -1.76 5.88 -12.05
N THR A 79 -2.55 6.83 -12.56
CA THR A 79 -4.00 6.64 -12.73
C THR A 79 -4.28 5.53 -13.75
N GLY A 80 -3.51 5.49 -14.84
CA GLY A 80 -3.57 4.43 -15.84
C GLY A 80 -3.25 3.06 -15.25
N ILE A 81 -2.17 2.96 -14.45
CA ILE A 81 -1.81 1.72 -13.74
C ILE A 81 -2.95 1.27 -12.83
N MET A 82 -3.50 2.14 -11.98
CA MET A 82 -4.56 1.75 -11.03
C MET A 82 -5.83 1.29 -11.74
N LYS A 83 -6.23 1.97 -12.83
CA LYS A 83 -7.37 1.54 -13.66
C LYS A 83 -7.11 0.17 -14.30
N TRP A 84 -5.87 -0.07 -14.75
CA TRP A 84 -5.45 -1.36 -15.28
C TRP A 84 -5.47 -2.47 -14.21
N SER A 85 -4.92 -2.21 -13.02
CA SER A 85 -4.96 -3.14 -11.89
C SER A 85 -6.39 -3.49 -11.50
N ASN A 86 -7.29 -2.50 -11.45
CA ASN A 86 -8.71 -2.72 -11.16
C ASN A 86 -9.34 -3.66 -12.18
N LYS A 87 -9.10 -3.43 -13.48
CA LYS A 87 -9.62 -4.29 -14.55
C LYS A 87 -9.11 -5.72 -14.42
N VAL A 88 -7.81 -5.90 -14.21
CA VAL A 88 -7.21 -7.23 -14.10
C VAL A 88 -7.69 -7.96 -12.84
N TRP A 89 -7.82 -7.26 -11.72
CA TRP A 89 -8.40 -7.84 -10.51
C TRP A 89 -9.85 -8.30 -10.74
N ASP A 90 -10.68 -7.50 -11.41
CA ASP A 90 -12.06 -7.87 -11.73
C ASP A 90 -12.13 -9.10 -12.65
N MET A 91 -11.18 -9.24 -13.58
CA MET A 91 -11.04 -10.45 -14.40
C MET A 91 -10.76 -11.69 -13.54
N ILE A 92 -9.82 -11.59 -12.59
CA ILE A 92 -9.48 -12.68 -11.66
C ILE A 92 -10.70 -13.09 -10.84
N GLN A 93 -11.44 -12.12 -10.29
CA GLN A 93 -12.64 -12.39 -9.50
C GLN A 93 -13.71 -13.13 -10.31
N LYS A 94 -13.81 -12.84 -11.61
CA LYS A 94 -14.73 -13.48 -12.54
C LYS A 94 -14.15 -14.73 -13.22
N ARG A 95 -12.91 -15.10 -12.91
CA ARG A 95 -12.13 -16.16 -13.58
C ARG A 95 -12.07 -15.98 -15.10
N GLU A 96 -12.03 -14.73 -15.56
CA GLU A 96 -11.88 -14.39 -16.97
C GLU A 96 -10.46 -14.63 -17.45
N ILE A 97 -10.34 -15.03 -18.72
CA ILE A 97 -9.06 -15.28 -19.38
C ILE A 97 -8.74 -14.06 -20.25
N PRO A 98 -7.49 -13.55 -20.19
CA PRO A 98 -7.10 -12.44 -21.04
C PRO A 98 -7.19 -12.87 -22.50
N LYS A 99 -7.92 -12.10 -23.29
CA LYS A 99 -7.99 -12.32 -24.74
C LYS A 99 -6.57 -12.27 -25.33
N PRO A 100 -6.26 -13.09 -26.35
CA PRO A 100 -5.01 -12.99 -27.09
C PRO A 100 -4.90 -11.56 -27.64
N THR A 101 -4.03 -10.77 -27.02
CA THR A 101 -3.79 -9.38 -27.38
C THR A 101 -2.30 -9.23 -27.67
N GLY A 102 -1.93 -8.15 -28.37
CA GLY A 102 -0.52 -7.83 -28.60
C GLY A 102 0.33 -7.74 -27.31
N LEU A 103 -0.30 -7.64 -26.13
CA LEU A 103 0.35 -7.62 -24.83
C LEU A 103 1.05 -8.95 -24.47
N LEU A 104 0.53 -10.07 -24.95
CA LEU A 104 1.15 -11.39 -24.72
C LEU A 104 2.07 -11.79 -25.88
N LYS A 105 2.27 -10.93 -26.89
CA LYS A 105 3.10 -11.22 -28.06
C LYS A 105 4.56 -11.36 -27.62
N GLY A 106 5.09 -12.59 -27.69
CA GLY A 106 6.45 -12.92 -27.26
C GLY A 106 6.55 -13.60 -25.89
N ILE A 107 5.43 -13.75 -25.18
CA ILE A 107 5.36 -14.60 -23.97
C ILE A 107 5.06 -16.02 -24.42
N ASP A 108 5.99 -16.93 -24.15
CA ASP A 108 5.82 -18.35 -24.48
C ASP A 108 4.81 -18.99 -23.52
N LEU A 109 3.54 -18.96 -23.92
CA LEU A 109 2.42 -19.50 -23.16
C LEU A 109 2.56 -21.02 -22.96
N SER A 110 3.31 -21.73 -23.82
CA SER A 110 3.56 -23.17 -23.67
C SER A 110 4.33 -23.52 -22.39
N LYS A 111 5.18 -22.61 -21.89
CA LYS A 111 5.88 -22.75 -20.60
C LYS A 111 4.95 -22.69 -19.39
N PHE A 112 3.73 -22.18 -19.58
CA PHE A 112 2.69 -22.13 -18.55
C PHE A 112 1.64 -23.23 -18.74
N GLY A 113 1.93 -24.24 -19.58
CA GLY A 113 1.04 -25.36 -19.87
C GLY A 113 -0.03 -25.06 -20.93
N VAL A 114 0.11 -23.97 -21.67
CA VAL A 114 -0.91 -23.49 -22.62
C VAL A 114 -0.49 -23.82 -24.05
N LEU A 115 -1.18 -24.78 -24.67
CA LEU A 115 -1.05 -25.04 -26.10
C LEU A 115 -2.01 -24.12 -26.89
N ALA A 116 -1.48 -23.37 -27.86
CA ALA A 116 -2.19 -22.32 -28.59
C ALA A 116 -3.47 -22.79 -29.33
N ASP A 117 -3.58 -24.08 -29.65
CA ASP A 117 -4.69 -24.64 -30.43
C ASP A 117 -5.94 -25.03 -29.60
N LYS A 118 -5.94 -24.79 -28.29
CA LYS A 118 -7.02 -25.23 -27.38
C LYS A 118 -7.57 -24.13 -26.48
N ILE A 119 -7.83 -22.92 -27.00
CA ILE A 119 -8.47 -21.85 -26.20
C ILE A 119 -9.85 -22.28 -25.65
N GLY A 120 -10.58 -23.14 -26.36
CA GLY A 120 -11.88 -23.68 -25.90
C GLY A 120 -11.80 -24.76 -24.81
N ASN A 121 -10.70 -25.51 -24.74
CA ASN A 121 -10.45 -26.55 -23.72
C ASN A 121 -9.51 -26.05 -22.59
N PHE A 122 -9.21 -24.75 -22.59
CA PHE A 122 -8.21 -24.11 -21.71
C PHE A 122 -8.68 -24.00 -20.25
N ILE A 123 -10.00 -23.99 -20.01
CA ILE A 123 -10.58 -23.73 -18.69
C ILE A 123 -10.53 -24.97 -17.79
N ASP A 124 -10.74 -26.16 -18.34
CA ASP A 124 -10.87 -27.39 -17.55
C ASP A 124 -9.52 -28.01 -17.15
N ASP A 125 -8.47 -27.81 -17.96
CA ASP A 125 -7.16 -28.43 -17.75
C ASP A 125 -6.13 -27.52 -17.04
N MET A 126 -6.44 -26.24 -16.80
CA MET A 126 -5.48 -25.27 -16.28
C MET A 126 -5.42 -25.29 -14.75
N THR A 127 -4.23 -25.60 -14.22
CA THR A 127 -3.96 -25.49 -12.78
C THR A 127 -4.10 -24.04 -12.30
N SER A 128 -4.49 -23.85 -11.03
CA SER A 128 -4.56 -22.53 -10.38
C SER A 128 -3.24 -21.75 -10.51
N LEU A 129 -2.11 -22.46 -10.49
CA LEU A 129 -0.78 -21.89 -10.69
C LEU A 129 -0.58 -21.37 -12.12
N GLY A 130 -0.96 -22.14 -13.14
CA GLY A 130 -0.88 -21.72 -14.55
C GLY A 130 -1.70 -20.46 -14.83
N TYR A 131 -2.94 -20.41 -14.33
CA TYR A 131 -3.79 -19.23 -14.45
C TYR A 131 -3.13 -18.00 -13.81
N ARG A 132 -2.62 -18.14 -12.59
CA ARG A 132 -1.95 -17.06 -11.87
C ARG A 132 -0.76 -16.51 -12.66
N GLN A 133 0.09 -17.38 -13.22
CA GLN A 133 1.25 -16.93 -13.99
C GLN A 133 0.86 -16.21 -15.27
N ILE A 134 -0.18 -16.66 -15.97
CA ILE A 134 -0.71 -15.97 -17.17
C ILE A 134 -1.27 -14.61 -16.80
N MET A 135 -2.06 -14.52 -15.73
CA MET A 135 -2.60 -13.24 -15.24
C MET A 135 -1.48 -12.30 -14.79
N LYS A 136 -0.43 -12.81 -14.15
CA LYS A 136 0.77 -12.06 -13.75
C LYS A 136 1.46 -11.49 -14.98
N ALA A 137 1.78 -12.34 -15.95
CA ALA A 137 2.39 -11.94 -17.22
C ALA A 137 1.54 -10.89 -17.97
N TYR A 138 0.23 -11.12 -18.07
CA TYR A 138 -0.71 -10.20 -18.69
C TYR A 138 -0.75 -8.84 -17.99
N TYR A 139 -0.80 -8.83 -16.66
CA TYR A 139 -0.80 -7.61 -15.87
C TYR A 139 0.45 -6.78 -16.11
N PHE A 140 1.64 -7.36 -15.96
CA PHE A 140 2.90 -6.62 -16.07
C PHE A 140 3.22 -6.18 -17.50
N ALA A 141 2.87 -6.98 -18.51
CA ALA A 141 2.90 -6.54 -19.90
C ALA A 141 1.97 -5.34 -20.14
N GLY A 142 0.80 -5.34 -19.50
CA GLY A 142 -0.12 -4.22 -19.54
C GLY A 142 0.40 -2.96 -18.83
N VAL A 143 1.07 -3.11 -17.68
CA VAL A 143 1.69 -2.02 -16.90
C VAL A 143 2.77 -1.30 -17.69
N ALA A 144 3.54 -2.02 -18.53
CA ALA A 144 4.62 -1.43 -19.33
C ALA A 144 4.18 -0.25 -20.22
N ARG A 145 2.91 -0.19 -20.63
CA ARG A 145 2.33 0.93 -21.42
C ARG A 145 2.24 2.24 -20.64
N TYR A 146 2.26 2.18 -19.32
CA TYR A 146 2.14 3.33 -18.44
C TYR A 146 3.50 3.82 -17.93
N ILE A 147 4.61 3.25 -18.43
CA ILE A 147 5.96 3.74 -18.16
C ILE A 147 6.26 4.90 -19.11
N LYS A 148 6.63 6.06 -18.56
CA LYS A 148 7.04 7.24 -19.33
C LYS A 148 8.51 7.12 -19.71
N HIS A 149 8.89 7.62 -20.88
CA HIS A 149 10.28 7.62 -21.38
C HIS A 149 11.03 6.27 -21.28
N PRO A 150 10.48 5.16 -21.82
CA PRO A 150 11.10 3.83 -21.71
C PRO A 150 12.51 3.75 -22.31
N GLY A 151 12.88 4.63 -23.25
CA GLY A 151 14.24 4.72 -23.79
C GLY A 151 15.32 5.08 -22.75
N LYS A 152 14.94 5.63 -21.58
CA LYS A 152 15.87 5.98 -20.49
C LYS A 152 16.20 4.79 -19.56
N ILE A 153 15.56 3.63 -19.74
CA ILE A 153 15.77 2.43 -18.89
C ILE A 153 17.22 1.94 -18.89
N LEU A 154 17.90 2.04 -20.03
CA LEU A 154 19.29 1.61 -20.15
C LEU A 154 20.27 2.63 -19.54
N THR A 155 19.91 3.91 -19.52
CA THR A 155 20.82 5.02 -19.21
C THR A 155 20.64 5.61 -17.81
N ASN A 156 19.50 5.41 -17.16
CA ASN A 156 19.18 5.98 -15.85
C ASN A 156 18.94 4.87 -14.81
N LYS A 157 19.64 4.94 -13.67
CA LYS A 157 19.59 3.92 -12.60
C LYS A 157 18.21 3.81 -11.97
N THR A 158 17.52 4.93 -11.77
CA THR A 158 16.15 5.00 -11.26
C THR A 158 15.19 4.24 -12.19
N TYR A 159 15.24 4.52 -13.50
CA TYR A 159 14.42 3.81 -14.49
C TYR A 159 14.73 2.30 -14.57
N ARG A 160 15.99 1.92 -14.35
CA ARG A 160 16.40 0.50 -14.29
C ARG A 160 15.82 -0.20 -13.05
N GLY A 161 15.85 0.47 -11.89
CA GLY A 161 15.23 -0.03 -10.65
C GLY A 161 13.72 -0.23 -10.81
N PHE A 162 13.05 0.75 -11.40
CA PHE A 162 11.64 0.68 -11.77
C PHE A 162 11.31 -0.48 -12.71
N THR A 163 12.13 -0.67 -13.75
CA THR A 163 11.92 -1.76 -14.71
C THR A 163 12.09 -3.12 -14.03
N ARG A 164 13.02 -3.26 -13.08
CA ARG A 164 13.19 -4.48 -12.30
C ARG A 164 11.95 -4.80 -11.46
N LEU A 165 11.33 -3.79 -10.83
CA LEU A 165 10.08 -3.95 -10.08
C LEU A 165 8.94 -4.48 -10.97
N ILE A 166 8.82 -3.96 -12.20
CA ILE A 166 7.77 -4.38 -13.15
C ILE A 166 8.07 -5.75 -13.78
N MET A 167 9.32 -6.02 -14.14
CA MET A 167 9.70 -7.24 -14.86
C MET A 167 9.80 -8.46 -13.95
N ASN A 168 10.23 -8.29 -12.70
CA ASN A 168 10.32 -9.36 -11.70
C ASN A 168 9.59 -8.99 -10.41
N PRO A 169 8.26 -8.84 -10.47
CA PRO A 169 7.46 -8.37 -9.37
C PRO A 169 7.32 -9.49 -8.35
N ASN A 170 7.90 -9.24 -7.19
CA ASN A 170 7.71 -10.02 -5.98
C ASN A 170 7.86 -9.13 -4.75
N PHE A 171 7.51 -9.63 -3.57
CA PHE A 171 7.68 -8.94 -2.30
C PHE A 171 9.08 -8.32 -2.12
N ASN A 172 10.15 -9.07 -2.46
CA ASN A 172 11.53 -8.57 -2.33
C ASN A 172 11.81 -7.40 -3.29
N SER A 173 11.29 -7.41 -4.51
CA SER A 173 11.44 -6.32 -5.46
C SER A 173 10.72 -5.05 -5.00
N ALA A 174 9.55 -5.19 -4.36
CA ALA A 174 8.79 -4.08 -3.78
C ALA A 174 9.49 -3.50 -2.54
N ALA A 175 10.01 -4.35 -1.66
CA ALA A 175 10.82 -3.92 -0.53
C ALA A 175 12.08 -3.18 -1.01
N ASN A 176 12.81 -3.76 -1.97
CA ASN A 176 13.99 -3.11 -2.56
C ASN A 176 13.64 -1.74 -3.16
N PHE A 177 12.49 -1.62 -3.84
CA PHE A 177 12.03 -0.35 -4.38
C PHE A 177 11.90 0.73 -3.29
N LEU A 178 11.26 0.44 -2.16
CA LEU A 178 11.14 1.38 -1.04
C LEU A 178 12.46 1.61 -0.29
N HIS A 179 13.39 0.66 -0.33
CA HIS A 179 14.72 0.81 0.27
C HIS A 179 15.72 1.57 -0.62
N THR A 180 15.45 1.74 -1.91
CA THR A 180 16.36 2.41 -2.86
C THR A 180 15.89 3.82 -3.22
N ARG A 181 16.03 4.77 -2.28
CA ARG A 181 15.82 6.21 -2.50
C ARG A 181 14.42 6.62 -2.98
N ASN A 182 13.40 5.81 -2.69
CA ASN A 182 12.00 6.12 -2.95
C ASN A 182 11.27 6.19 -1.61
N ILE A 183 10.68 7.33 -1.29
CA ILE A 183 10.07 7.58 0.02
C ILE A 183 8.55 7.64 -0.15
N LEU A 184 7.85 6.78 0.58
CA LEU A 184 6.41 6.90 0.74
C LEU A 184 6.11 8.08 1.67
N ILE A 185 5.44 9.09 1.14
CA ILE A 185 4.88 10.18 1.92
C ILE A 185 3.39 9.93 2.07
N SER A 186 2.92 9.76 3.30
CA SER A 186 1.54 9.41 3.59
C SER A 186 1.07 10.09 4.87
N SER A 187 -0.23 10.35 4.95
CA SER A 187 -0.88 10.82 6.16
C SER A 187 -2.28 10.24 6.26
N MET A 188 -2.68 9.91 7.50
CA MET A 188 -4.03 9.50 7.83
C MET A 188 -4.67 10.51 8.79
N HIS A 189 -5.94 10.81 8.56
CA HIS A 189 -6.72 11.68 9.41
C HIS A 189 -7.35 10.87 10.54
N PHE A 190 -6.84 11.02 11.76
CA PHE A 190 -7.47 10.46 12.95
C PHE A 190 -8.78 11.20 13.28
N GLN A 191 -9.84 10.46 13.56
CA GLN A 191 -11.14 11.03 13.92
C GLN A 191 -11.25 11.24 15.43
N ASP A 192 -11.58 12.46 15.82
CA ASP A 192 -11.90 12.81 17.19
C ASP A 192 -13.41 12.68 17.46
N ALA A 193 -13.83 12.96 18.69
CA ALA A 193 -15.23 12.87 19.09
C ALA A 193 -16.15 13.89 18.39
N TYR A 194 -15.61 14.96 17.80
CA TYR A 194 -16.37 16.03 17.15
C TYR A 194 -16.56 15.82 15.64
N ASN A 195 -15.73 15.00 15.00
CA ASN A 195 -15.79 14.69 13.56
C ASN A 195 -15.91 13.19 13.27
N PHE A 196 -16.49 12.45 14.21
CA PHE A 196 -16.63 11.01 14.12
C PHE A 196 -17.68 10.63 13.06
N ASP A 197 -17.26 9.79 12.12
CA ASP A 197 -18.05 9.35 10.96
C ASP A 197 -17.94 7.83 10.86
N LEU A 198 -19.10 7.17 10.94
CA LEU A 198 -19.21 5.72 10.91
C LEU A 198 -18.82 5.12 9.57
N ASP A 199 -19.06 5.80 8.45
CA ASP A 199 -18.69 5.30 7.12
C ASP A 199 -17.18 5.18 6.96
N ARG A 200 -16.43 6.08 7.60
CA ARG A 200 -14.96 6.04 7.68
C ARG A 200 -14.47 4.86 8.51
N VAL A 201 -15.12 4.61 9.65
CA VAL A 201 -14.79 3.51 10.57
C VAL A 201 -15.10 2.15 9.96
N CYS A 202 -16.26 2.00 9.31
CA CYS A 202 -16.68 0.76 8.63
C CYS A 202 -15.76 0.36 7.46
N LYS A 203 -14.96 1.30 6.95
CA LYS A 203 -13.98 1.09 5.87
C LYS A 203 -12.53 1.20 6.37
N CYS A 204 -12.27 1.10 7.67
CA CYS A 204 -10.92 1.29 8.20
C CYS A 204 -9.97 0.18 7.71
N LEU A 205 -8.76 0.53 7.24
CA LEU A 205 -7.69 -0.45 6.96
C LEU A 205 -6.80 -0.77 8.17
N VAL A 206 -6.89 0.00 9.25
CA VAL A 206 -6.04 -0.20 10.45
C VAL A 206 -6.93 -0.62 11.61
N HIS A 207 -6.67 -1.82 12.14
CA HIS A 207 -7.41 -2.38 13.26
C HIS A 207 -6.44 -2.77 14.36
N TYR A 208 -6.90 -2.62 15.60
CA TYR A 208 -6.23 -3.20 16.75
C TYR A 208 -6.83 -4.56 17.03
N GLY A 209 -5.97 -5.55 17.24
CA GLY A 209 -6.32 -6.77 17.95
C GLY A 209 -6.11 -6.55 19.43
N VAL A 210 -7.17 -6.61 20.22
CA VAL A 210 -7.11 -6.46 21.68
C VAL A 210 -7.69 -7.70 22.33
N ILE A 211 -7.03 -8.24 23.36
CA ILE A 211 -7.55 -9.39 24.11
C ILE A 211 -8.92 -8.99 24.67
N ASP A 212 -9.92 -9.86 24.49
CA ASP A 212 -11.25 -9.59 25.00
C ASP A 212 -11.21 -9.58 26.54
N PRO A 213 -11.53 -8.45 27.19
CA PRO A 213 -11.50 -8.37 28.64
C PRO A 213 -12.52 -9.29 29.33
N ASP A 214 -13.56 -9.73 28.62
CA ASP A 214 -14.60 -10.60 29.16
C ASP A 214 -14.32 -12.09 28.86
N ASP A 215 -13.45 -12.38 27.88
CA ASP A 215 -13.03 -13.74 27.51
C ASP A 215 -11.57 -13.73 26.99
N PRO A 216 -10.57 -13.92 27.86
CA PRO A 216 -9.15 -13.81 27.49
C PRO A 216 -8.66 -14.80 26.42
N THR A 217 -9.48 -15.77 26.02
CA THR A 217 -9.17 -16.69 24.90
C THR A 217 -9.46 -16.09 23.53
N LYS A 218 -10.11 -14.93 23.48
CA LYS A 218 -10.54 -14.24 22.25
C LYS A 218 -9.81 -12.92 22.05
N VAL A 219 -9.77 -12.50 20.79
CA VAL A 219 -9.27 -11.18 20.37
C VAL A 219 -10.42 -10.41 19.73
N LYS A 220 -10.66 -9.19 20.23
CA LYS A 220 -11.54 -8.20 19.62
C LYS A 220 -10.75 -7.43 18.56
N GLU A 221 -11.21 -7.50 17.32
CA GLU A 221 -10.76 -6.64 16.23
C GLU A 221 -11.55 -5.32 16.28
N ILE A 222 -10.85 -4.20 16.43
CA ILE A 222 -11.48 -2.88 16.59
C ILE A 222 -10.79 -1.87 15.67
N PRO A 223 -11.55 -1.15 14.81
CA PRO A 223 -10.98 -0.10 13.97
C PRO A 223 -10.21 0.96 14.76
N PHE A 224 -9.13 1.48 14.17
CA PHE A 224 -8.20 2.41 14.84
C PHE A 224 -8.90 3.62 15.48
N CYS A 225 -9.79 4.29 14.74
CA CYS A 225 -10.44 5.49 15.25
C CYS A 225 -11.44 5.19 16.37
N SER A 226 -12.26 4.14 16.24
CA SER A 226 -13.22 3.78 17.29
C SER A 226 -12.53 3.25 18.54
N TYR A 227 -11.42 2.51 18.39
CA TYR A 227 -10.61 2.11 19.52
C TYR A 227 -10.11 3.33 20.29
N ASN A 228 -9.36 4.22 19.63
CA ASN A 228 -8.71 5.34 20.28
C ASN A 228 -9.67 6.37 20.88
N THR A 229 -10.84 6.57 20.27
CA THR A 229 -11.79 7.61 20.70
C THR A 229 -12.85 7.08 21.67
N LEU A 230 -13.29 5.82 21.54
CA LEU A 230 -14.46 5.30 22.27
C LEU A 230 -14.12 4.11 23.17
N HIS A 231 -13.44 3.09 22.64
CA HIS A 231 -13.35 1.81 23.33
C HIS A 231 -12.16 1.69 24.27
N ARG A 232 -11.05 2.38 23.96
CA ARG A 232 -9.77 2.27 24.67
C ARG A 232 -9.91 2.43 26.20
N PRO A 233 -10.56 3.47 26.75
CA PRO A 233 -10.62 3.64 28.21
C PRO A 233 -11.38 2.52 28.92
N VAL A 234 -12.42 1.97 28.28
CA VAL A 234 -13.23 0.89 28.86
C VAL A 234 -12.45 -0.42 28.86
N ILE A 235 -11.79 -0.73 27.74
CA ILE A 235 -11.02 -1.97 27.59
C ILE A 235 -9.78 -1.94 28.49
N GLU A 236 -8.98 -0.88 28.44
CA GLU A 236 -7.76 -0.76 29.24
C GLU A 236 -8.06 -0.83 30.75
N ARG A 237 -9.19 -0.27 31.22
CA ARG A 237 -9.61 -0.41 32.63
C ARG A 237 -9.93 -1.84 33.01
N LYS A 238 -10.61 -2.60 32.15
CA LYS A 238 -10.93 -4.00 32.43
C LYS A 238 -9.69 -4.91 32.39
N LEU A 239 -8.72 -4.57 31.54
CA LEU A 239 -7.44 -5.29 31.43
C LEU A 239 -6.40 -4.81 32.44
N ALA A 240 -6.70 -3.81 33.26
CA ALA A 240 -5.75 -3.26 34.23
C ALA A 240 -5.35 -4.33 35.26
N ILE A 241 -4.05 -4.42 35.52
CA ILE A 241 -3.53 -5.35 36.53
C ILE A 241 -3.84 -4.78 37.92
N ILE A 242 -4.64 -5.50 38.70
CA ILE A 242 -5.02 -5.09 40.06
C ILE A 242 -3.78 -4.84 40.91
N GLY A 243 -3.78 -3.72 41.63
CA GLY A 243 -2.68 -3.34 42.52
C GLY A 243 -1.43 -2.81 41.83
N LYS A 244 -1.44 -2.67 40.49
CA LYS A 244 -0.35 -2.02 39.74
C LYS A 244 -0.82 -0.69 39.18
N THR A 245 0.07 0.29 39.20
CA THR A 245 -0.11 1.59 38.54
C THR A 245 0.93 1.74 37.45
N ALA A 246 0.55 2.35 36.32
CA ALA A 246 1.52 2.74 35.31
C ALA A 246 2.55 3.71 35.89
N LYS A 247 3.78 3.67 35.38
CA LYS A 247 4.77 4.72 35.69
C LYS A 247 4.20 6.07 35.28
N LYS A 248 4.48 7.11 36.06
CA LYS A 248 4.05 8.47 35.69
C LYS A 248 4.80 8.94 34.44
N PRO A 249 4.18 9.76 33.58
CA PRO A 249 4.82 10.27 32.36
C PRO A 249 6.17 10.93 32.61
N GLU A 250 6.33 11.64 33.73
CA GLU A 250 7.57 12.37 34.07
C GLU A 250 8.73 11.40 34.34
N VAL A 251 8.44 10.25 34.94
CA VAL A 251 9.44 9.20 35.18
C VAL A 251 9.89 8.58 33.86
N ILE A 252 8.93 8.29 32.97
CA ILE A 252 9.22 7.73 31.64
C ILE A 252 10.04 8.73 30.82
N GLN A 253 9.70 10.02 30.88
CA GLN A 253 10.41 11.08 30.15
C GLN A 253 11.87 11.20 30.61
N ALA A 254 12.11 11.20 31.93
CA ALA A 254 13.46 11.23 32.48
C ALA A 254 14.29 9.99 32.08
N GLU A 255 13.69 8.80 32.09
CA GLU A 255 14.35 7.56 31.60
C GLU A 255 14.74 7.66 30.12
N ILE A 256 13.89 8.27 29.28
CA ILE A 256 14.18 8.50 27.85
C ILE A 256 15.35 9.47 27.69
N GLU A 257 15.36 10.59 28.42
CA GLU A 257 16.42 11.60 28.35
C GLU A 257 17.78 11.02 28.76
N GLU A 258 17.84 10.26 29.85
CA GLU A 258 19.06 9.56 30.29
C GLU A 258 19.57 8.58 29.22
N LEU A 259 18.68 7.82 28.59
CA LEU A 259 19.05 6.92 27.50
C LEU A 259 19.60 7.69 26.30
N LEU A 260 18.96 8.79 25.91
CA LEU A 260 19.42 9.61 24.78
C LEU A 260 20.82 10.20 25.05
N GLU A 261 21.09 10.68 26.26
CA GLU A 261 22.42 11.17 26.65
C GLU A 261 23.50 10.08 26.56
N LYS A 262 23.14 8.83 26.89
CA LYS A 262 24.06 7.69 26.81
C LYS A 262 24.41 7.30 25.37
N TYR A 263 23.51 7.50 24.41
CA TYR A 263 23.70 7.15 23.00
C TYR A 263 24.15 8.33 22.11
N GLN A 264 24.17 9.55 22.65
CA GLN A 264 24.72 10.73 21.96
C GLN A 264 26.23 10.92 22.19
N LYS A 265 26.90 10.00 22.92
CA LYS A 265 28.36 9.90 23.02
C LYS A 265 28.90 8.83 22.07
#